data_AF-A0A7C6MH73-F1
#
_entry.id   AF-A0A7C6MH73-F1
#
_cell.length_a   1.000
_cell.length_b   1.000
_cell.length_c   1.000
_cell.angle_alpha   90.00
_cell.angle_beta   90.00
_cell.angle_gamma   90.00
#
_symmetry.space_group_name_H-M   'P 1'
#
loop_
_entity.id
_entity.type
_entity.pdbx_description
1 polymer ?
#
loop_
_entity_poly.entity_id
_entity_poly.type
_entity_poly.pdbx_seq_one_letter_code
_entity_poly.pdbx_strand_id
1 'polypeptide(L)'
;MTPVDWAVGEWTHAPASVVVEGGALVVGAVEGSDAWRVTSYGFTHDSEHGLLAPLPQDAAVEVTFVVDYAEQFDQAGVLLRAAEDRWIKAGVEVADGVPQVGAVVTNPVSDWSVGPVPAWVGRSVTVRASRSGDAVTIRAGIAGEPLRLVRVAPFPADAA
;
A
#
# COMPACT_ATOMS: atom_id res chain seq x y z
N MET A 1 1.57 -7.40 -18.08
CA MET A 1 2.26 -7.20 -16.80
C MET A 1 3.40 -8.20 -16.72
N THR A 2 4.57 -7.76 -16.28
CA THR A 2 5.71 -8.64 -16.02
C THR A 2 5.72 -8.92 -14.52
N PRO A 3 5.49 -10.15 -14.05
CA PRO A 3 5.66 -10.49 -12.65
C PRO A 3 7.09 -10.16 -12.20
N VAL A 4 7.22 -9.53 -11.03
CA VAL A 4 8.52 -9.26 -10.40
C VAL A 4 8.79 -10.40 -9.44
N ASP A 5 9.99 -10.98 -9.50
CA ASP A 5 10.43 -11.99 -8.54
C ASP A 5 10.53 -11.35 -7.14
N TRP A 6 9.92 -11.97 -6.14
CA TRP A 6 9.94 -11.49 -4.75
C TRP A 6 11.36 -11.30 -4.22
N ALA A 7 12.34 -12.06 -4.72
CA ALA A 7 13.74 -11.97 -4.34
C ALA A 7 14.44 -10.67 -4.80
N VAL A 8 13.81 -9.89 -5.68
CA VAL A 8 14.35 -8.60 -6.14
C VAL A 8 14.12 -7.49 -5.10
N GLY A 9 13.12 -7.66 -4.22
CA GLY A 9 12.76 -6.63 -3.25
C GLY A 9 13.60 -6.67 -1.97
N GLU A 10 13.70 -5.52 -1.32
CA GLU A 10 14.27 -5.35 0.01
C GLU A 10 13.18 -4.92 0.99
N TRP A 11 13.12 -5.56 2.15
CA TRP A 11 12.16 -5.20 3.19
C TRP A 11 12.57 -3.91 3.90
N THR A 12 11.64 -2.97 4.06
CA THR A 12 11.82 -1.81 4.97
C THR A 12 12.02 -2.28 6.40
N HIS A 13 11.15 -3.18 6.87
CA HIS A 13 11.25 -3.87 8.14
C HIS A 13 10.89 -5.33 7.97
N ALA A 14 11.67 -6.23 8.56
CA ALA A 14 11.40 -7.67 8.48
C ALA A 14 10.02 -8.01 9.07
N PRO A 15 9.15 -8.71 8.34
CA PRO A 15 7.89 -9.22 8.88
C PRO A 15 8.12 -10.41 9.81
N ALA A 16 7.09 -10.83 10.55
CA ALA A 16 7.15 -11.99 11.43
C ALA A 16 7.36 -13.30 10.66
N SER A 17 6.85 -13.38 9.43
CA SER A 17 7.06 -14.52 8.53
C SER A 17 6.94 -14.12 7.05
N VAL A 18 7.64 -14.85 6.20
CA VAL A 18 7.53 -14.76 4.73
C VAL A 18 7.52 -16.17 4.17
N VAL A 19 6.47 -16.53 3.43
CA VAL A 19 6.36 -17.82 2.75
C VAL A 19 5.90 -17.63 1.32
N VAL A 20 6.54 -18.31 0.36
CA VAL A 20 6.09 -18.34 -1.03
C VAL A 20 5.29 -19.62 -1.25
N GLU A 21 3.99 -19.49 -1.49
CA GLU A 21 3.07 -20.62 -1.66
C GLU A 21 2.13 -20.37 -2.84
N GLY A 22 2.03 -21.34 -3.76
CA GLY A 22 1.09 -21.24 -4.88
C GLY A 22 1.32 -20.04 -5.82
N GLY A 23 2.53 -19.47 -5.84
CA GLY A 23 2.86 -18.27 -6.61
C GLY A 23 2.49 -16.95 -5.92
N ALA A 24 1.98 -17.00 -4.69
CA ALA A 24 1.73 -15.84 -3.84
C ALA A 24 2.82 -15.68 -2.78
N LEU A 25 3.00 -14.45 -2.31
CA LEU A 25 3.80 -14.13 -1.13
C LEU A 25 2.86 -13.99 0.07
N VAL A 26 3.00 -14.88 1.05
CA VAL A 26 2.26 -14.85 2.30
C VAL A 26 3.14 -14.19 3.36
N VAL A 27 2.67 -13.08 3.91
CA VAL A 27 3.44 -12.22 4.83
C VAL A 27 2.69 -12.12 6.15
N GLY A 28 3.33 -12.51 7.25
CA GLY A 28 2.81 -12.29 8.60
C GLY A 28 3.31 -10.96 9.16
N ALA A 29 2.44 -9.98 9.35
CA ALA A 29 2.81 -8.70 9.96
C ALA A 29 3.18 -8.86 11.45
N VAL A 30 4.05 -7.99 11.95
CA VAL A 30 4.36 -7.88 13.37
C VAL A 30 3.25 -7.06 14.05
N GLU A 31 2.75 -7.52 15.20
CA GLU A 31 1.74 -6.78 15.98
C GLU A 31 2.23 -5.34 16.29
N GLY A 32 1.37 -4.36 16.01
CA GLY A 32 1.69 -2.94 16.22
C GLY A 32 2.58 -2.31 15.13
N SER A 33 2.88 -3.02 14.02
CA SER A 33 3.54 -2.42 12.86
C SER A 33 2.64 -1.39 12.17
N ASP A 34 3.16 -0.22 11.83
CA ASP A 34 2.42 0.79 11.06
C ASP A 34 3.36 1.77 10.33
N ALA A 35 2.81 2.52 9.39
CA ALA A 35 3.41 3.70 8.76
C ALA A 35 2.47 4.89 8.92
N TRP A 36 2.86 5.85 9.76
CA TRP A 36 2.16 7.11 10.00
C TRP A 36 3.13 8.20 10.45
N ARG A 37 2.88 9.46 10.08
CA ARG A 37 3.73 10.58 10.47
C ARG A 37 2.92 11.79 10.94
N VAL A 38 2.92 12.00 12.24
CA VAL A 38 2.55 13.21 13.01
C VAL A 38 1.08 13.63 12.97
N THR A 39 0.46 13.70 11.80
CA THR A 39 -0.87 14.32 11.63
C THR A 39 -1.89 13.78 12.62
N SER A 40 -2.62 14.68 13.29
CA SER A 40 -3.64 14.40 14.33
C SER A 40 -3.12 13.71 15.60
N TYR A 41 -2.42 12.58 15.46
CA TYR A 41 -2.07 11.70 16.57
C TYR A 41 -0.75 12.05 17.27
N GLY A 42 0.08 12.91 16.68
CA GLY A 42 1.32 13.41 17.28
C GLY A 42 2.50 12.44 17.33
N PHE A 43 2.30 11.17 16.96
CA PHE A 43 3.35 10.16 16.89
C PHE A 43 3.84 9.91 15.46
N THR A 44 4.97 9.22 15.33
CA THR A 44 5.45 8.64 14.07
C THR A 44 5.62 7.14 14.25
N HIS A 45 5.05 6.36 13.34
CA HIS A 45 5.33 4.95 13.15
C HIS A 45 6.05 4.78 11.81
N ASP A 46 7.19 4.10 11.84
CA ASP A 46 8.00 3.67 10.69
C ASP A 46 8.44 2.25 11.03
N SER A 47 7.49 1.32 10.99
CA SER A 47 7.69 -0.10 11.32
C SER A 47 6.92 -1.03 10.38
N GLU A 48 6.38 -0.50 9.29
CA GLU A 48 5.63 -1.22 8.27
C GLU A 48 6.49 -2.21 7.50
N HIS A 49 5.85 -3.23 6.93
CA HIS A 49 6.50 -4.26 6.12
C HIS A 49 6.29 -4.00 4.63
N GLY A 50 7.15 -3.18 4.03
CA GLY A 50 7.16 -2.96 2.57
C GLY A 50 8.29 -3.72 1.91
N LEU A 51 7.97 -4.59 0.95
CA LEU A 51 8.96 -5.22 0.06
C LEU A 51 9.20 -4.28 -1.14
N LEU A 52 10.27 -3.49 -1.08
CA LEU A 52 10.54 -2.42 -2.03
C LEU A 52 11.49 -2.86 -3.14
N ALA A 53 11.18 -2.46 -4.37
CA ALA A 53 12.08 -2.55 -5.51
C ALA A 53 11.99 -1.24 -6.31
N PRO A 54 13.02 -0.89 -7.10
CA PRO A 54 13.01 0.33 -7.90
C PRO A 54 11.79 0.40 -8.84
N LEU A 55 11.11 1.56 -8.86
CA LEU A 55 9.98 1.83 -9.76
C LEU A 55 10.37 2.94 -10.74
N PRO A 56 10.71 2.61 -12.00
CA PRO A 56 11.13 3.62 -12.97
C PRO A 56 10.01 4.60 -13.30
N GLN A 57 10.38 5.73 -13.90
CA GLN A 57 9.42 6.67 -14.45
C GLN A 57 8.53 6.01 -15.52
N ASP A 58 7.30 6.51 -15.63
CA ASP A 58 6.27 6.02 -16.56
C ASP A 58 5.96 4.52 -16.42
N ALA A 59 6.09 4.00 -15.19
CA ALA A 59 5.77 2.62 -14.84
C ALA A 59 4.69 2.54 -13.76
N ALA A 60 4.16 1.33 -13.59
CA ALA A 60 3.18 1.05 -12.56
C ALA A 60 3.51 -0.26 -11.84
N VAL A 61 3.16 -0.30 -10.56
CA VAL A 61 3.14 -1.52 -9.75
C VAL A 61 1.71 -1.89 -9.42
N GLU A 62 1.42 -3.19 -9.43
CA GLU A 62 0.14 -3.76 -9.02
C GLU A 62 0.37 -4.84 -7.98
N VAL A 63 -0.44 -4.81 -6.92
CA VAL A 63 -0.53 -5.89 -5.95
C VAL A 63 -1.97 -6.35 -5.86
N THR A 64 -2.15 -7.67 -5.80
CA THR A 64 -3.45 -8.29 -5.58
C THR A 64 -3.41 -9.07 -4.27
N PHE A 65 -4.39 -8.84 -3.40
CA PHE A 65 -4.52 -9.51 -2.10
C PHE A 65 -5.99 -9.78 -1.80
N VAL A 66 -6.25 -10.64 -0.82
CA VAL A 66 -7.61 -10.92 -0.35
C VAL A 66 -7.90 -10.02 0.86
N VAL A 67 -9.05 -9.36 0.85
CA VAL A 67 -9.53 -8.56 2.00
C VAL A 67 -10.24 -9.50 2.97
N ASP A 68 -9.48 -10.17 3.82
CA ASP A 68 -9.97 -11.06 4.88
C ASP A 68 -9.38 -10.63 6.22
N TYR A 69 -9.63 -9.38 6.58
CA TYR A 69 -9.08 -8.73 7.77
C TYR A 69 -9.97 -9.00 8.98
N ALA A 70 -9.35 -9.14 10.15
CA ALA A 70 -10.05 -9.48 11.38
C ALA A 70 -10.17 -8.28 12.32
N GLU A 71 -9.14 -7.44 12.38
CA GLU A 71 -8.96 -6.46 13.44
C GLU A 71 -8.92 -5.03 12.92
N GLN A 72 -9.13 -4.07 13.83
CA GLN A 72 -9.04 -2.65 13.51
C GLN A 72 -7.60 -2.28 13.12
N PHE A 73 -7.46 -1.54 12.01
CA PHE A 73 -6.20 -1.11 11.39
C PHE A 73 -5.39 -2.21 10.68
N ASP A 74 -5.94 -3.42 10.54
CA ASP A 74 -5.40 -4.39 9.59
C ASP A 74 -5.37 -3.78 8.19
N GLN A 75 -4.21 -3.84 7.54
CA GLN A 75 -3.95 -3.16 6.28
C GLN A 75 -3.05 -3.98 5.35
N ALA A 76 -3.33 -3.91 4.05
CA ALA A 76 -2.46 -4.42 3.00
C ALA A 76 -2.66 -3.61 1.71
N GLY A 77 -1.59 -3.53 0.90
CA GLY A 77 -1.59 -2.75 -0.32
C GLY A 77 -0.20 -2.48 -0.87
N VAL A 78 -0.04 -1.33 -1.52
CA VAL A 78 1.24 -0.86 -2.09
C VAL A 78 1.88 0.19 -1.20
N LEU A 79 3.21 0.22 -1.19
CA LEU A 79 4.03 1.28 -0.60
C LEU A 79 4.98 1.83 -1.67
N LEU A 80 4.98 3.14 -1.86
CA LEU A 80 6.00 3.87 -2.62
C LEU A 80 6.80 4.73 -1.65
N ARG A 81 8.13 4.61 -1.64
CA ARG A 81 9.01 5.33 -0.70
C ARG A 81 10.08 6.07 -1.48
N ALA A 82 10.10 7.40 -1.39
CA ALA A 82 11.14 8.25 -1.99
C ALA A 82 12.16 8.71 -0.93
N ALA A 83 11.72 8.88 0.31
CA ALA A 83 12.54 9.19 1.48
C ALA A 83 11.81 8.71 2.76
N GLU A 84 12.47 8.84 3.91
CA GLU A 84 11.87 8.52 5.23
C GLU A 84 10.60 9.33 5.52
N ASP A 85 10.57 10.61 5.13
CA ASP A 85 9.44 11.52 5.32
C ASP A 85 8.65 11.76 4.03
N ARG A 86 8.91 10.97 2.99
CA ARG A 86 8.24 11.09 1.70
C ARG A 86 7.89 9.74 1.10
N TRP A 87 6.65 9.33 1.33
CA TRP A 87 6.13 8.04 0.91
C TRP A 87 4.62 8.07 0.74
N ILE A 88 4.09 7.06 0.05
CA ILE A 88 2.66 6.82 -0.12
C ILE A 88 2.38 5.36 0.20
N LYS A 89 1.50 5.08 1.17
CA LYS A 89 0.84 3.77 1.29
C LYS A 89 -0.58 3.85 0.75
N ALA A 90 -1.04 2.82 0.04
CA ALA A 90 -2.42 2.75 -0.42
C ALA A 90 -2.90 1.32 -0.51
N GLY A 91 -4.15 1.10 -0.15
CA GLY A 91 -4.66 -0.25 0.01
C GLY A 91 -6.06 -0.28 0.58
N VAL A 92 -6.37 -1.41 1.21
CA VAL A 92 -7.56 -1.55 2.04
C VAL A 92 -7.09 -1.68 3.49
N GLU A 93 -7.73 -0.92 4.37
CA GLU A 93 -7.49 -0.89 5.81
C GLU A 93 -8.82 -0.98 6.54
N VAL A 94 -8.88 -1.70 7.68
CA VAL A 94 -10.07 -1.68 8.54
C VAL A 94 -10.06 -0.40 9.38
N ALA A 95 -11.00 0.50 9.12
CA ALA A 95 -11.20 1.69 9.95
C ALA A 95 -12.70 1.96 10.12
N ASP A 96 -13.06 2.50 11.29
CA ASP A 96 -14.46 2.68 11.70
C ASP A 96 -15.30 1.39 11.59
N GLY A 97 -14.67 0.25 11.87
CA GLY A 97 -15.32 -1.08 11.89
C GLY A 97 -15.67 -1.66 10.52
N VAL A 98 -15.20 -1.06 9.42
CA VAL A 98 -15.43 -1.56 8.05
C VAL A 98 -14.15 -1.49 7.22
N PRO A 99 -13.99 -2.32 6.18
CA PRO A 99 -12.88 -2.16 5.25
C PRO A 99 -13.05 -0.88 4.43
N GLN A 100 -11.97 -0.12 4.33
CA GLN A 100 -11.89 1.18 3.70
C GLN A 100 -10.78 1.14 2.66
N VAL A 101 -11.08 1.51 1.41
CA VAL A 101 -10.04 1.74 0.40
C VAL A 101 -9.52 3.16 0.55
N GLY A 102 -8.20 3.34 0.52
CA GLY A 102 -7.63 4.64 0.79
C GLY A 102 -6.16 4.77 0.44
N ALA A 103 -5.62 5.94 0.78
CA ALA A 103 -4.20 6.25 0.65
C ALA A 103 -3.76 7.25 1.71
N VAL A 104 -2.56 7.02 2.26
CA VAL A 104 -1.82 7.99 3.06
C VAL A 104 -0.70 8.55 2.19
N VAL A 105 -0.68 9.87 2.01
CA VAL A 105 0.37 10.61 1.32
C VAL A 105 1.17 11.37 2.38
N THR A 106 2.43 11.00 2.58
CA THR A 106 3.29 11.63 3.58
C THR A 106 4.28 12.58 2.90
N ASN A 107 4.19 13.88 3.21
CA ASN A 107 5.13 14.91 2.73
C ASN A 107 5.03 16.25 3.52
N PRO A 108 5.80 16.46 4.60
CA PRO A 108 6.51 15.46 5.39
C PRO A 108 5.64 14.80 6.46
N VAL A 109 4.38 15.19 6.59
CA VAL A 109 3.39 14.62 7.51
C VAL A 109 2.29 13.90 6.72
N SER A 110 1.58 12.97 7.36
CA SER A 110 0.61 12.09 6.69
C SER A 110 -0.71 12.78 6.39
N ASP A 111 -1.18 12.70 5.15
CA ASP A 111 -2.54 13.05 4.71
C ASP A 111 -3.27 11.76 4.33
N TRP A 112 -4.34 11.42 5.07
CA TRP A 112 -5.08 10.19 4.89
C TRP A 112 -6.50 10.45 4.38
N SER A 113 -6.89 9.68 3.36
CA SER A 113 -8.26 9.65 2.84
C SER A 113 -8.73 8.21 2.70
N VAL A 114 -10.00 7.97 3.00
CA VAL A 114 -10.64 6.65 2.94
C VAL A 114 -12.03 6.73 2.33
N GLY A 115 -12.49 5.61 1.77
CA GLY A 115 -13.87 5.39 1.35
C GLY A 115 -14.32 3.94 1.62
N PRO A 116 -15.54 3.73 2.14
CA PRO A 116 -15.95 2.41 2.62
C PRO A 116 -16.19 1.44 1.46
N VAL A 117 -15.70 0.22 1.61
CA VAL A 117 -15.82 -0.87 0.62
C VAL A 117 -16.26 -2.19 1.25
N PRO A 118 -17.38 -2.23 2.01
CA PRO A 118 -17.84 -3.46 2.66
C PRO A 118 -18.09 -4.63 1.68
N ALA A 119 -18.43 -4.32 0.42
CA ALA A 119 -18.62 -5.33 -0.62
C ALA A 119 -17.31 -6.03 -1.08
N TRP A 120 -16.14 -5.57 -0.63
CA TRP A 120 -14.84 -6.14 -0.99
C TRP A 120 -14.38 -7.24 -0.02
N VAL A 121 -15.05 -7.43 1.12
CA VAL A 121 -14.75 -8.49 2.09
C VAL A 121 -14.76 -9.87 1.41
N GLY A 122 -13.71 -10.65 1.68
CA GLY A 122 -13.49 -11.99 1.10
C GLY A 122 -13.16 -11.98 -0.39
N ARG A 123 -12.93 -10.82 -1.01
CA ARG A 123 -12.63 -10.69 -2.45
C ARG A 123 -11.16 -10.39 -2.67
N SER A 124 -10.66 -10.84 -3.82
CA SER A 124 -9.37 -10.38 -4.33
C SER A 124 -9.49 -8.94 -4.83
N VAL A 125 -8.73 -8.05 -4.20
CA VAL A 125 -8.61 -6.63 -4.54
C VAL A 125 -7.26 -6.39 -5.18
N THR A 126 -7.23 -5.59 -6.25
CA THR A 126 -6.00 -5.12 -6.88
C THR A 126 -5.85 -3.63 -6.63
N VAL A 127 -4.64 -3.22 -6.25
CA VAL A 127 -4.24 -1.82 -6.11
C VAL A 127 -3.12 -1.56 -7.12
N ARG A 128 -3.31 -0.56 -7.97
CA ARG A 128 -2.32 -0.07 -8.94
C ARG A 128 -1.83 1.29 -8.51
N ALA A 129 -0.52 1.47 -8.41
CA ALA A 129 0.11 2.77 -8.35
C ALA A 129 0.90 3.02 -9.65
N SER A 130 0.52 4.05 -10.39
CA SER A 130 1.17 4.46 -11.64
C SER A 130 1.92 5.76 -11.44
N ARG A 131 3.24 5.76 -11.65
CA ARG A 131 4.10 6.92 -11.53
C ARG A 131 4.37 7.51 -12.91
N SER A 132 4.20 8.81 -13.04
CA SER A 132 4.55 9.55 -14.26
C SER A 132 4.80 11.01 -13.90
N GLY A 133 5.93 11.55 -14.35
CA GLY A 133 6.32 12.92 -14.05
C GLY A 133 6.45 13.17 -12.54
N ASP A 134 5.69 14.15 -12.06
CA ASP A 134 5.66 14.62 -10.67
C ASP A 134 4.51 14.04 -9.83
N ALA A 135 3.88 12.97 -10.32
CA ALA A 135 2.68 12.42 -9.70
C ALA A 135 2.63 10.89 -9.66
N VAL A 136 1.83 10.41 -8.72
CA VAL A 136 1.35 9.03 -8.68
C VAL A 136 -0.17 9.04 -8.77
N THR A 137 -0.70 8.22 -9.67
CA THR A 137 -2.14 7.89 -9.73
C THR A 137 -2.39 6.53 -9.12
N ILE A 138 -3.28 6.47 -8.15
CA ILE A 138 -3.66 5.24 -7.44
C ILE A 138 -5.05 4.84 -7.87
N ARG A 139 -5.19 3.58 -8.28
CA ARG A 139 -6.48 2.97 -8.59
C ARG A 139 -6.64 1.64 -7.88
N ALA A 140 -7.86 1.29 -7.52
CA ALA A 140 -8.16 0.01 -6.89
C ALA A 140 -9.51 -0.56 -7.35
N GLY A 141 -9.66 -1.87 -7.25
CA GLY A 141 -10.90 -2.56 -7.59
C GLY A 141 -10.82 -4.06 -7.30
N ILE A 142 -11.97 -4.72 -7.31
CA ILE A 142 -12.05 -6.17 -7.17
C ILE A 142 -11.88 -6.86 -8.52
N ALA A 143 -11.46 -8.13 -8.50
CA ALA A 143 -11.34 -8.95 -9.69
C ALA A 143 -12.64 -8.96 -10.52
N GLY A 144 -12.50 -8.70 -11.83
CA GLY A 144 -13.62 -8.64 -12.78
C GLY A 144 -14.25 -7.25 -12.95
N GLU A 145 -13.84 -6.25 -12.17
CA GLU A 145 -14.31 -4.87 -12.31
C GLU A 145 -13.19 -3.91 -12.79
N PRO A 146 -13.52 -2.78 -13.44
CA PRO A 146 -12.55 -1.73 -13.71
C PRO A 146 -11.97 -1.14 -12.42
N LEU A 147 -10.66 -0.85 -12.41
CA LEU A 147 -10.03 -0.13 -11.31
C LEU A 147 -10.54 1.31 -11.26
N ARG A 148 -11.00 1.73 -10.09
CA ARG A 148 -11.55 3.07 -9.83
C ARG A 148 -10.44 3.99 -9.33
N LEU A 149 -10.52 5.29 -9.63
CA LEU A 149 -9.59 6.27 -9.08
C LEU A 149 -9.75 6.37 -7.57
N VAL A 150 -8.64 6.24 -6.83
CA VAL A 150 -8.58 6.40 -5.38
C VAL A 150 -7.89 7.71 -5.01
N ARG A 151 -6.74 7.99 -5.63
CA ARG A 151 -5.93 9.18 -5.33
C ARG A 151 -5.14 9.61 -6.56
N VAL A 152 -4.94 10.91 -6.71
CA VAL A 152 -3.83 11.49 -7.47
C VAL A 152 -3.04 12.33 -6.48
N ALA A 153 -1.74 12.13 -6.38
CA ALA A 153 -0.91 12.81 -5.40
C ALA A 153 0.45 13.21 -6.01
N PRO A 154 1.04 14.34 -5.55
CA PRO A 154 2.42 14.68 -5.89
C PRO A 154 3.39 13.58 -5.42
N PHE A 155 4.39 13.28 -6.24
CA PHE A 155 5.48 12.37 -5.89
C PHE A 155 6.77 12.80 -6.62
N PRO A 156 7.96 12.75 -6.00
CA PRO A 156 9.17 13.28 -6.62
C PRO A 156 9.51 12.61 -7.95
N ALA A 157 9.80 13.43 -8.97
CA ALA A 157 10.17 12.94 -10.29
C ALA A 157 11.54 12.23 -10.30
N ASP A 158 12.39 12.53 -9.33
CA ASP A 158 13.73 12.00 -9.11
C ASP A 158 13.82 10.85 -8.10
N ALA A 159 12.69 10.40 -7.53
CA ALA A 159 12.66 9.20 -6.69
C ALA A 159 13.17 7.96 -7.47
N ALA A 160 13.99 7.13 -6.81
CA ALA A 160 14.56 5.90 -7.36
C ALA A 160 13.65 4.69 -7.09
#